data_AF-A0A2P1DV85-F1
#
_entry.id   AF-A0A2P1DV85-F1
#
_cell.length_a   1.000
_cell.length_b   1.000
_cell.length_c   1.000
_cell.angle_alpha   90.00
_cell.angle_beta   90.00
_cell.angle_gamma   90.00
#
_symmetry.space_group_name_H-M   'P 1'
#
loop_
_entity.id
_entity.type
_entity.pdbx_description
1 polymer ?
#
loop_
_entity_poly.entity_id
_entity_poly.type
_entity_poly.pdbx_seq_one_letter_code
_entity_poly.pdbx_strand_id
1 'polypeptide(L)'
;MALLLSTVVFILSIKASSGYSCHPIPTELSLCHNFTTIKTLRLPNGLGHSMIGQVIQQAVEFDSAFSQINCHKDTTLYACSLLTPFCYERNPSLKIEPCRSFCERIAGACLENLLMFGIETPDYLKCENFNNDGLCFDPEKSNQVEELTTLMGAPIEGSSPVTSPPSGSLDVATLDRRNMFTEQEFVANLHALQTKADKIKIIVRAKMRNAIQTKKRFATARIKSSPIRKFLDRRNLIDSNFTVPRGQPLAV
;
A
#
# COMPACT_ATOMS: atom_id res chain seq x y z
N MET A 1 -31.62 -28.64 32.25
CA MET A 1 -30.90 -27.63 33.07
C MET A 1 -29.40 -27.64 32.83
N ALA A 2 -28.70 -28.78 32.95
CA ALA A 2 -27.23 -28.85 32.76
C ALA A 2 -26.72 -28.55 31.33
N LEU A 3 -27.47 -28.94 30.28
CA LEU A 3 -27.10 -28.68 28.88
C LEU A 3 -27.25 -27.20 28.45
N LEU A 4 -28.18 -26.46 29.08
CA LEU A 4 -28.34 -25.02 28.86
C LEU A 4 -27.22 -24.22 29.54
N LEU A 5 -26.75 -24.68 30.71
CA LEU A 5 -25.60 -24.07 31.40
C LEU A 5 -24.30 -24.29 30.62
N SER A 6 -24.10 -25.47 30.03
CA SER A 6 -22.91 -25.77 29.21
C SER A 6 -22.84 -24.95 27.92
N THR A 7 -23.97 -24.72 27.25
CA THR A 7 -24.03 -23.87 26.04
C THR A 7 -23.85 -22.39 26.37
N VAL A 8 -24.38 -21.89 27.50
CA VAL A 8 -24.15 -20.51 27.96
C VAL A 8 -22.67 -20.28 28.34
N VAL A 9 -21.99 -21.26 28.95
CA VAL A 9 -20.54 -21.18 29.22
C VAL A 9 -19.72 -21.20 27.93
N PHE A 10 -20.15 -21.93 26.90
CA PHE A 10 -19.49 -21.95 25.58
C PHE A 10 -19.68 -20.64 24.81
N ILE A 11 -20.87 -20.01 24.92
CA ILE A 11 -21.15 -18.69 24.34
C ILE A 11 -20.37 -17.58 25.07
N LEU A 12 -20.20 -17.67 26.40
CA LEU A 12 -19.41 -16.72 27.19
C LEU A 12 -17.88 -16.88 27.02
N SER A 13 -17.43 -17.98 26.39
CA SER A 13 -16.01 -18.26 26.15
C SER A 13 -15.51 -17.77 24.79
N ILE A 14 -16.39 -17.26 23.90
CA ILE A 14 -15.97 -16.50 22.71
C ILE A 14 -15.66 -15.05 23.13
N LYS A 15 -14.71 -14.88 24.05
CA LYS A 15 -14.03 -13.60 24.20
C LYS A 15 -12.92 -13.61 23.17
N ALA A 16 -13.23 -13.15 21.95
CA ALA A 16 -12.18 -12.70 21.05
C ALA A 16 -11.30 -11.77 21.89
N SER A 17 -10.01 -12.10 22.02
CA SER A 17 -9.07 -11.22 22.72
C SER A 17 -9.05 -9.90 21.97
N SER A 18 -9.86 -8.95 22.41
CA SER A 18 -9.93 -7.58 21.89
C SER A 18 -8.75 -6.79 22.44
N GLY A 19 -7.56 -7.39 22.31
CA GLY A 19 -6.32 -6.94 22.87
C GLY A 19 -5.36 -6.56 21.76
N TYR A 20 -4.30 -5.91 22.19
CA TYR A 20 -3.25 -5.41 21.34
C TYR A 20 -2.04 -6.33 21.45
N SER A 21 -1.43 -6.68 20.32
CA SER A 21 -0.29 -7.62 20.29
C SER A 21 0.87 -7.08 19.45
N CYS A 22 2.09 -7.42 19.88
CA CYS A 22 3.30 -7.18 19.12
C CYS A 22 3.67 -8.44 18.34
N HIS A 23 4.01 -8.28 17.07
CA HIS A 23 4.46 -9.35 16.20
C HIS A 23 5.78 -8.94 15.53
N PRO A 24 6.73 -9.87 15.32
CA PRO A 24 7.93 -9.57 14.56
C PRO A 24 7.56 -9.17 13.12
N ILE A 25 8.30 -8.22 12.55
CA ILE A 25 8.15 -7.87 11.13
C ILE A 25 8.66 -9.05 10.30
N PRO A 26 7.80 -9.66 9.46
CA PRO A 26 8.18 -10.81 8.67
C PRO A 26 9.01 -10.39 7.45
N THR A 27 9.82 -11.31 6.92
CA THR A 27 10.68 -11.07 5.74
C THR A 27 9.89 -10.76 4.48
N GLU A 28 8.64 -11.24 4.39
CA GLU A 28 7.74 -10.99 3.27
C GLU A 28 7.25 -9.52 3.22
N LEU A 29 7.43 -8.77 4.30
CA LEU A 29 7.10 -7.34 4.36
C LEU A 29 8.26 -6.50 3.78
N SER A 30 8.44 -6.57 2.46
CA SER A 30 9.56 -5.95 1.71
C SER A 30 9.78 -4.49 2.08
N LEU A 31 8.70 -3.72 2.24
CA LEU A 31 8.71 -2.31 2.61
C LEU A 31 9.40 -2.01 3.95
N CYS A 32 9.39 -2.97 4.88
CA CYS A 32 9.75 -2.74 6.29
C CYS A 32 10.92 -3.60 6.81
N HIS A 33 11.14 -4.79 6.25
CA HIS A 33 12.05 -5.79 6.82
C HIS A 33 13.53 -5.33 6.94
N ASN A 34 13.94 -4.33 6.14
CA ASN A 34 15.33 -3.85 6.10
C ASN A 34 15.66 -2.80 7.17
N PHE A 35 14.67 -2.33 7.95
CA PHE A 35 14.93 -1.32 8.97
C PHE A 35 15.39 -1.95 10.29
N THR A 36 16.51 -1.49 10.82
CA THR A 36 17.01 -1.93 12.12
C THR A 36 16.26 -1.28 13.28
N THR A 37 15.69 -0.11 13.07
CA THR A 37 14.97 0.67 14.08
C THR A 37 13.60 0.08 14.38
N ILE A 38 12.88 -0.41 13.36
CA ILE A 38 11.53 -1.00 13.50
C ILE A 38 11.64 -2.51 13.31
N LYS A 39 11.48 -3.30 14.38
CA LYS A 39 11.58 -4.78 14.31
C LYS A 39 10.28 -5.51 14.61
N THR A 40 9.36 -4.83 15.30
CA THR A 40 8.06 -5.37 15.69
C THR A 40 6.97 -4.43 15.20
N LEU A 41 5.85 -5.02 14.79
CA LEU A 41 4.65 -4.31 14.44
C LEU A 41 3.54 -4.60 15.46
N ARG A 42 2.65 -3.63 15.56
CA ARG A 42 1.52 -3.65 16.47
C ARG A 42 0.24 -4.02 15.74
N LEU A 43 -0.55 -4.95 16.28
CA LEU A 43 -1.89 -5.30 15.78
C LEU A 43 -3.01 -5.05 16.81
N PRO A 44 -4.22 -4.62 16.36
CA PRO A 44 -4.44 -3.98 15.07
C PRO A 44 -3.59 -2.71 14.87
N ASN A 45 -3.18 -2.45 13.63
CA ASN A 45 -2.33 -1.31 13.29
C ASN A 45 -3.14 0.00 13.16
N GLY A 46 -2.47 1.10 12.81
CA GLY A 46 -3.11 2.42 12.66
C GLY A 46 -4.17 2.50 11.56
N LEU A 47 -4.19 1.55 10.63
CA LEU A 47 -5.17 1.42 9.54
C LEU A 47 -6.29 0.41 9.86
N GLY A 48 -6.27 -0.21 11.04
CA GLY A 48 -7.27 -1.20 11.47
C GLY A 48 -7.02 -2.63 10.98
N HIS A 49 -5.87 -2.91 10.34
CA HIS A 49 -5.50 -4.27 9.98
C HIS A 49 -5.26 -5.09 11.24
N SER A 50 -5.93 -6.24 11.35
CA SER A 50 -5.86 -7.13 12.52
C SER A 50 -5.04 -8.39 12.26
N MET A 51 -4.57 -8.59 11.02
CA MET A 51 -3.78 -9.75 10.62
C MET A 51 -2.54 -9.31 9.83
N ILE A 52 -1.40 -9.98 10.05
CA ILE A 52 -0.15 -9.72 9.33
C ILE A 52 -0.35 -9.82 7.82
N GLY A 53 -1.14 -10.78 7.32
CA GLY A 53 -1.44 -10.91 5.89
C GLY A 53 -2.11 -9.67 5.27
N GLN A 54 -2.96 -8.97 6.02
CA GLN A 54 -3.57 -7.70 5.56
C GLN A 54 -2.52 -6.58 5.49
N VAL A 55 -1.61 -6.55 6.46
CA VAL A 55 -0.49 -5.60 6.48
C VAL A 55 0.42 -5.83 5.28
N ILE A 56 0.79 -7.08 4.98
CA ILE A 56 1.59 -7.44 3.80
C ILE A 56 0.88 -7.02 2.51
N GLN A 57 -0.42 -7.28 2.39
CA GLN A 57 -1.18 -6.90 1.20
C GLN A 57 -1.16 -5.38 0.97
N GLN A 58 -1.34 -4.57 2.02
CA GLN A 58 -1.26 -3.12 1.91
C GLN A 58 0.17 -2.63 1.63
N ALA A 59 1.18 -3.28 2.18
CA ALA A 59 2.59 -2.94 1.93
C ALA A 59 2.94 -3.01 0.45
N VAL A 60 2.45 -4.00 -0.28
CA VAL A 60 2.74 -4.15 -1.72
C VAL A 60 2.25 -2.93 -2.52
N GLU A 61 1.07 -2.40 -2.19
CA GLU A 61 0.53 -1.20 -2.82
C GLU A 61 1.36 0.03 -2.48
N PHE A 62 1.75 0.16 -1.20
CA PHE A 62 2.56 1.27 -0.72
C PHE A 62 3.97 1.23 -1.32
N ASP A 63 4.61 0.07 -1.36
CA ASP A 63 5.95 -0.13 -1.93
C ASP A 63 6.00 0.31 -3.38
N SER A 64 5.01 -0.08 -4.19
CA SER A 64 4.87 0.37 -5.58
C SER A 64 4.70 1.89 -5.70
N ALA A 65 3.86 2.50 -4.86
CA ALA A 65 3.60 3.94 -4.91
C ALA A 65 4.81 4.76 -4.44
N PHE A 66 5.40 4.41 -3.30
CA PHE A 66 6.49 5.15 -2.68
C PHE A 66 7.83 4.94 -3.41
N SER A 67 8.09 3.74 -3.96
CA SER A 67 9.30 3.50 -4.77
C SER A 67 9.33 4.33 -6.05
N GLN A 68 8.17 4.64 -6.63
CA GLN A 68 8.08 5.50 -7.82
C GLN A 68 8.25 6.99 -7.48
N ILE A 69 7.81 7.41 -6.29
CA ILE A 69 7.91 8.81 -5.86
C ILE A 69 9.34 9.11 -5.35
N ASN A 70 9.91 8.23 -4.51
CA ASN A 70 11.25 8.28 -3.90
C ASN A 70 11.88 9.69 -3.76
N CYS A 71 11.09 10.60 -3.20
CA CYS A 71 11.33 12.04 -3.09
C CYS A 71 12.28 12.40 -1.95
N HIS A 72 12.42 11.53 -0.97
CA HIS A 72 13.22 11.75 0.23
C HIS A 72 13.90 10.44 0.66
N LYS A 73 15.09 10.54 1.28
CA LYS A 73 15.85 9.37 1.78
C LYS A 73 15.03 8.49 2.73
N ASP A 74 14.10 9.10 3.48
CA ASP A 74 13.28 8.44 4.50
C ASP A 74 11.85 8.13 4.02
N THR A 75 11.55 8.27 2.71
CA THR A 75 10.21 8.03 2.17
C THR A 75 9.72 6.60 2.49
N THR A 76 10.57 5.59 2.28
CA THR A 76 10.25 4.18 2.59
C THR A 76 10.08 3.94 4.08
N LEU A 77 10.91 4.57 4.91
CA LEU A 77 10.82 4.47 6.37
C LEU A 77 9.53 5.10 6.90
N TYR A 78 9.13 6.25 6.33
CA TYR A 78 7.86 6.89 6.65
C TYR A 78 6.67 5.99 6.31
N ALA A 79 6.64 5.44 5.09
CA ALA A 79 5.60 4.49 4.66
C ALA A 79 5.52 3.26 5.58
N CYS A 80 6.68 2.73 5.99
CA CYS A 80 6.75 1.65 6.95
C CYS A 80 6.19 2.05 8.33
N SER A 81 6.55 3.24 8.85
CA SER A 81 6.08 3.71 10.17
C SER A 81 4.56 3.90 10.27
N LEU A 82 3.89 4.21 9.15
CA LEU A 82 2.43 4.31 9.07
C LEU A 82 1.76 2.93 9.09
N LEU A 83 2.39 1.95 8.42
CA LEU A 83 1.82 0.62 8.23
C LEU A 83 2.09 -0.29 9.43
N THR A 84 3.29 -0.18 10.00
CA THR A 84 3.76 -0.92 11.17
C THR A 84 4.18 0.07 12.24
N PRO A 85 3.22 0.71 12.94
CA PRO A 85 3.57 1.56 14.04
C PRO A 85 4.34 0.74 15.07
N PHE A 86 5.33 1.39 15.69
CA PHE A 86 6.21 0.78 16.67
C PHE A 86 5.38 0.07 17.75
N CYS A 87 5.75 -1.17 18.07
CA CYS A 87 5.10 -1.93 19.12
C CYS A 87 5.99 -2.02 20.36
N TYR A 88 5.47 -1.51 21.47
CA TYR A 88 6.12 -1.67 22.76
C TYR A 88 5.59 -2.90 23.49
N GLU A 89 6.40 -3.95 23.63
CA GLU A 89 5.95 -5.23 24.21
C GLU A 89 5.41 -5.11 25.65
N ARG A 90 5.93 -4.19 26.48
CA ARG A 90 5.41 -4.01 27.85
C ARG A 90 4.09 -3.24 27.89
N ASN A 91 3.79 -2.46 26.87
CA ASN A 91 2.50 -1.79 26.72
C ASN A 91 2.05 -1.82 25.26
N PRO A 92 1.57 -2.99 24.77
CA PRO A 92 1.17 -3.15 23.38
C PRO A 92 0.03 -2.21 22.99
N SER A 93 -0.71 -1.67 23.96
CA SER A 93 -1.79 -0.71 23.73
C SER A 93 -1.27 0.64 23.23
N LEU A 94 -0.04 1.01 23.60
CA LEU A 94 0.60 2.25 23.18
C LEU A 94 0.90 2.20 21.69
N LYS A 95 0.30 3.12 20.94
CA LYS A 95 0.50 3.28 19.50
C LYS A 95 1.45 4.43 19.28
N ILE A 96 2.65 4.14 18.77
CA ILE A 96 3.66 5.14 18.46
C ILE A 96 3.65 5.37 16.95
N GLU A 97 3.20 6.56 16.56
CA GLU A 97 3.08 7.02 15.18
C GLU A 97 4.23 7.95 14.80
N PRO A 98 4.46 8.22 13.50
CA PRO A 98 5.42 9.24 13.10
C PRO A 98 5.05 10.61 13.70
N CYS A 99 6.06 11.37 14.08
CA CYS A 99 5.85 12.75 14.53
C CYS A 99 5.30 13.61 13.39
N ARG A 100 4.47 14.61 13.70
CA ARG A 100 3.98 15.57 12.69
C ARG A 100 5.14 16.26 11.97
N SER A 101 6.21 16.62 12.67
CA SER A 101 7.42 17.20 12.05
C SER A 101 8.06 16.27 11.02
N PHE A 102 8.01 14.95 11.23
CA PHE A 102 8.53 13.99 10.26
C PHE A 102 7.60 13.88 9.05
N CYS A 103 6.28 13.81 9.29
CA CYS A 103 5.27 13.85 8.22
C CYS A 103 5.43 15.08 7.31
N GLU A 104 5.52 16.28 7.89
CA GLU A 104 5.61 17.54 7.15
C GLU A 104 6.87 17.60 6.27
N ARG A 105 8.02 17.09 6.77
CA ARG A 105 9.25 17.02 5.98
C ARG A 105 9.09 16.13 4.76
N ILE A 106 8.51 14.94 4.93
CA ILE A 106 8.27 14.03 3.81
C ILE A 106 7.23 14.61 2.85
N ALA A 107 6.11 15.12 3.35
CA ALA A 107 5.05 15.72 2.53
C ALA A 107 5.59 16.89 1.69
N GLY A 108 6.40 17.77 2.29
CA GLY A 108 7.06 18.87 1.58
C GLY A 108 8.02 18.40 0.50
N ALA A 109 8.88 17.41 0.80
CA ALA A 109 9.82 16.86 -0.19
C ALA A 109 9.11 16.13 -1.35
N CYS A 110 7.94 15.56 -1.11
CA CYS A 110 7.19 14.77 -2.08
C CYS A 110 6.13 15.57 -2.83
N LEU A 111 5.90 16.83 -2.47
CA LEU A 111 4.80 17.64 -2.97
C LEU A 111 4.78 17.73 -4.51
N GLU A 112 5.91 18.00 -5.14
CA GLU A 112 6.01 18.12 -6.60
C GLU A 112 5.64 16.79 -7.30
N ASN A 113 6.14 15.66 -6.78
CA ASN A 113 5.83 14.34 -7.31
C ASN A 113 4.35 13.99 -7.13
N LEU A 114 3.76 14.27 -5.96
CA LEU A 114 2.33 14.03 -5.69
C LEU A 114 1.44 14.84 -6.65
N LEU A 115 1.79 16.10 -6.91
CA LEU A 115 1.09 16.96 -7.86
C LEU A 115 1.19 16.44 -9.29
N MET A 116 2.37 15.98 -9.72
CA MET A 116 2.57 15.42 -11.06
C MET A 116 1.75 14.15 -11.29
N PHE A 117 1.62 13.28 -10.28
CA PHE A 117 0.83 12.05 -10.38
C PHE A 117 -0.67 12.26 -10.09
N GLY A 118 -1.08 13.46 -9.66
CA GLY A 118 -2.46 13.75 -9.27
C GLY A 118 -2.93 12.93 -8.07
N ILE A 119 -2.02 12.60 -7.15
CA ILE A 119 -2.30 11.81 -5.95
C ILE A 119 -2.67 12.76 -4.81
N GLU A 120 -3.90 12.68 -4.33
CA GLU A 120 -4.33 13.40 -3.13
C GLU A 120 -3.94 12.61 -1.86
N THR A 121 -3.48 13.33 -0.84
CA THR A 121 -3.19 12.73 0.47
C THR A 121 -4.50 12.37 1.19
N PRO A 122 -4.73 11.10 1.57
CA PRO A 122 -5.90 10.71 2.32
C PRO A 122 -6.03 11.45 3.66
N ASP A 123 -7.26 11.70 4.10
CA ASP A 123 -7.52 12.47 5.33
C ASP A 123 -6.77 11.93 6.55
N TYR A 124 -6.65 10.61 6.70
CA TYR A 124 -5.96 9.99 7.83
C TYR A 124 -4.43 10.13 7.80
N LEU A 125 -3.85 10.47 6.64
CA LEU A 125 -2.40 10.71 6.46
C LEU A 125 -2.03 12.20 6.47
N LYS A 126 -3.00 13.09 6.66
CA LYS A 126 -2.75 14.52 6.84
C LYS A 126 -1.92 14.75 8.08
N CYS A 127 -0.88 15.58 7.97
CA CYS A 127 0.12 15.72 9.02
C CYS A 127 -0.45 16.28 10.34
N GLU A 128 -1.56 17.00 10.28
CA GLU A 128 -2.30 17.53 11.41
C GLU A 128 -2.83 16.42 12.34
N ASN A 129 -3.02 15.20 11.84
CA ASN A 129 -3.47 14.07 12.64
C ASN A 129 -2.36 13.47 13.52
N PHE A 130 -1.10 13.80 13.25
CA PHE A 130 0.03 13.31 14.04
C PHE A 130 0.36 14.28 15.18
N ASN A 131 0.92 13.73 16.26
CA ASN A 131 1.35 14.50 17.42
C ASN A 131 2.79 15.01 17.23
N ASN A 132 3.12 16.14 17.87
CA ASN A 132 4.48 16.65 17.98
C ASN A 132 5.00 16.70 19.43
N ASP A 133 4.10 16.71 20.41
CA ASP A 133 4.41 17.05 21.81
C ASP A 133 4.31 15.85 22.76
N GLY A 134 4.12 14.64 22.21
CA GLY A 134 4.11 13.38 22.96
C GLY A 134 5.01 12.33 22.30
N LEU A 135 4.91 11.09 22.75
CA LEU A 135 5.72 9.99 22.23
C LEU A 135 5.38 9.72 20.75
N CYS A 136 6.32 9.99 19.86
CA CYS A 136 6.20 9.78 18.42
C CYS A 136 7.55 9.38 17.82
N PHE A 137 7.55 8.95 16.57
CA PHE A 137 8.76 8.53 15.87
C PHE A 137 9.26 9.60 14.89
N ASP A 138 10.52 10.00 15.04
CA ASP A 138 11.23 10.85 14.09
C ASP A 138 12.69 10.36 13.98
N PRO A 139 13.15 9.90 12.81
CA PRO A 139 14.49 9.31 12.67
C PRO A 139 15.62 10.32 12.89
N GLU A 140 15.36 11.63 12.79
CA GLU A 140 16.36 12.67 12.97
C GLU A 140 16.42 13.17 14.43
N LYS A 141 15.37 12.90 15.22
CA LYS A 141 15.36 13.13 16.66
C LYS A 141 15.95 11.91 17.38
N SER A 142 17.26 11.71 17.23
CA SER A 142 18.02 10.60 17.83
C SER A 142 17.76 10.40 19.33
N ASN A 143 17.47 11.47 20.06
CA ASN A 143 17.19 11.43 21.49
C ASN A 143 15.85 10.74 21.82
N GLN A 144 14.89 10.71 20.89
CA GLN A 144 13.61 10.03 21.11
C GLN A 144 13.71 8.53 20.86
N VAL A 145 14.65 8.05 20.04
CA VAL A 145 14.94 6.61 19.96
C VAL A 145 15.56 6.16 21.27
N GLU A 146 16.43 6.96 21.87
CA GLU A 146 17.05 6.66 23.17
C GLU A 146 16.05 6.82 24.32
N GLU A 147 15.09 7.75 24.27
CA GLU A 147 13.99 7.89 25.24
C GLU A 147 12.91 6.82 25.05
N LEU A 148 12.60 6.40 23.81
CA LEU A 148 11.87 5.16 23.53
C LEU A 148 12.63 3.97 24.10
N THR A 149 13.94 3.85 23.85
CA THR A 149 14.76 2.73 24.34
C THR A 149 14.91 2.75 25.87
N THR A 150 14.92 3.94 26.49
CA THR A 150 14.99 4.16 27.94
C THR A 150 13.65 3.87 28.62
N LEU A 151 12.52 4.28 28.02
CA LEU A 151 11.16 3.90 28.41
C LEU A 151 10.86 2.43 28.11
N MET A 152 11.55 1.85 27.12
CA MET A 152 11.56 0.43 26.74
C MET A 152 12.58 -0.38 27.56
N GLY A 153 13.34 0.27 28.44
CA GLY A 153 14.27 -0.26 29.44
C GLY A 153 15.59 -0.79 28.90
N ALA A 154 16.68 -0.33 29.51
CA ALA A 154 18.03 -0.86 29.37
C ALA A 154 18.10 -2.39 29.52
N PRO A 155 19.08 -3.06 28.87
CA PRO A 155 19.48 -4.40 29.26
C PRO A 155 20.01 -4.35 30.69
N ILE A 156 19.51 -5.23 31.56
CA ILE A 156 20.18 -5.49 32.84
C ILE A 156 21.47 -6.22 32.49
N GLU A 157 22.61 -5.53 32.54
CA GLU A 157 23.89 -6.21 32.75
C GLU A 157 23.83 -6.89 34.11
N GLY A 158 24.01 -8.21 34.13
CA GLY A 158 24.21 -8.98 35.36
C GLY A 158 22.99 -9.76 35.86
N SER A 159 22.62 -10.83 35.14
CA SER A 159 22.18 -12.06 35.80
C SER A 159 22.82 -13.26 35.13
N SER A 160 23.51 -14.06 35.95
CA SER A 160 24.23 -15.31 35.71
C SER A 160 23.67 -16.28 34.65
N PRO A 161 24.51 -17.22 34.17
CA PRO A 161 24.23 -18.06 33.01
C PRO A 161 23.04 -18.99 33.26
N VAL A 162 22.01 -18.84 32.43
CA VAL A 162 20.94 -19.84 32.31
C VAL A 162 21.51 -21.03 31.56
N THR A 163 21.73 -22.10 32.31
CA THR A 163 21.93 -23.47 31.85
C THR A 163 20.92 -23.87 30.78
N SER A 164 21.44 -24.54 29.75
CA SER A 164 20.76 -25.29 28.68
C SER A 164 19.33 -25.77 28.98
N PRO A 165 18.40 -25.69 28.01
CA PRO A 165 17.09 -26.34 28.14
C PRO A 165 17.23 -27.87 27.98
N PRO A 166 16.40 -28.67 28.65
CA PRO A 166 16.33 -30.11 28.40
C PRO A 166 15.64 -30.37 27.05
N SER A 167 16.18 -31.33 26.31
CA SER A 167 15.56 -31.94 25.14
C SER A 167 14.20 -32.56 25.52
N GLY A 168 13.11 -31.86 25.25
CA GLY A 168 11.76 -32.36 25.28
C GLY A 168 11.16 -32.28 23.88
N SER A 169 10.93 -33.43 23.26
CA SER A 169 10.23 -33.57 21.98
C SER A 169 8.79 -33.07 22.10
N LEU A 170 8.44 -32.01 21.38
CA LEU A 170 7.05 -31.63 21.13
C LEU A 170 6.65 -32.14 19.74
N ASP A 171 5.67 -33.03 19.72
CA ASP A 171 5.08 -33.59 18.50
C ASP A 171 4.35 -32.50 17.70
N VAL A 172 4.94 -32.13 16.56
CA VAL A 172 4.36 -31.23 15.56
C VAL A 172 3.32 -32.00 14.74
N ALA A 173 2.14 -32.26 15.31
CA ALA A 173 1.09 -33.02 14.60
C ALA A 173 -0.36 -32.55 14.78
N THR A 174 -0.63 -31.42 15.45
CA THR A 174 -2.04 -30.94 15.63
C THR A 174 -2.22 -29.42 15.50
N LEU A 175 -1.61 -28.79 14.49
CA LEU A 175 -2.09 -27.49 14.00
C LEU A 175 -3.18 -27.73 12.95
N ASP A 176 -4.39 -27.29 13.29
CA ASP A 176 -5.62 -27.34 12.50
C ASP A 176 -5.38 -26.75 11.10
N ARG A 177 -5.53 -27.61 10.09
CA ARG A 177 -5.28 -27.34 8.67
C ARG A 177 -6.50 -26.67 8.03
N ARG A 178 -7.01 -25.60 8.63
CA ARG A 178 -8.07 -24.77 8.04
C ARG A 178 -7.56 -23.35 7.83
N ASN A 179 -7.35 -23.04 6.55
CA ASN A 179 -7.03 -21.73 5.95
C ASN A 179 -5.56 -21.35 5.75
N MET A 180 -4.68 -22.32 5.47
CA MET A 180 -3.44 -22.02 4.75
C MET A 180 -3.74 -22.11 3.25
N PHE A 181 -4.00 -20.98 2.61
CA PHE A 181 -4.12 -20.91 1.15
C PHE A 181 -2.85 -21.50 0.54
N THR A 182 -3.01 -22.51 -0.30
CA THR A 182 -1.88 -23.16 -0.97
C THR A 182 -1.23 -22.19 -1.96
N GLU A 183 0.07 -22.35 -2.22
CA GLU A 183 0.80 -21.54 -3.22
C GLU A 183 0.08 -21.51 -4.58
N GLN A 184 -0.58 -22.61 -4.93
CA GLN A 184 -1.40 -22.74 -6.13
C GLN A 184 -2.67 -21.87 -6.10
N GLU A 185 -3.34 -21.76 -4.95
CA GLU A 185 -4.52 -20.91 -4.81
C GLU A 185 -4.15 -19.42 -4.81
N PHE A 186 -3.01 -19.04 -4.23
CA PHE A 186 -2.52 -17.67 -4.30
C PHE A 186 -2.19 -17.26 -5.74
N VAL A 187 -1.47 -18.11 -6.48
CA VAL A 187 -1.16 -17.89 -7.89
C VAL A 187 -2.44 -17.82 -8.74
N ALA A 188 -3.42 -18.70 -8.49
CA ALA A 188 -4.71 -18.67 -9.18
C ALA A 188 -5.49 -17.37 -8.92
N ASN A 189 -5.50 -16.90 -7.66
CA ASN A 189 -6.16 -15.65 -7.28
C ASN A 189 -5.46 -14.43 -7.89
N LEU A 190 -4.14 -14.41 -7.91
CA LEU A 190 -3.35 -13.35 -8.53
C LEU A 190 -3.59 -13.31 -10.06
N HIS A 191 -3.60 -14.46 -10.71
CA HIS A 191 -3.90 -14.58 -12.14
C HIS A 191 -5.35 -14.17 -12.46
N ALA A 192 -6.30 -14.49 -11.57
CA ALA A 192 -7.70 -14.07 -11.70
C ALA A 192 -7.86 -12.54 -11.58
N LEU A 193 -7.12 -11.90 -10.66
CA LEU A 193 -7.08 -10.43 -10.52
C LEU A 193 -6.45 -9.76 -11.75
N GLN A 194 -5.33 -10.29 -12.24
CA GLN A 194 -4.69 -9.81 -13.47
C GLN A 194 -5.63 -9.94 -14.68
N THR A 195 -6.33 -11.06 -14.81
CA THR A 195 -7.30 -11.29 -15.90
C THR A 195 -8.46 -10.29 -15.86
N LYS A 196 -8.95 -9.93 -14.65
CA LYS A 196 -9.98 -8.89 -14.50
C LYS A 196 -9.45 -7.53 -14.93
N ALA A 197 -8.24 -7.16 -14.52
CA ALA A 197 -7.60 -5.91 -14.91
C ALA A 197 -7.40 -5.81 -16.44
N ASP A 198 -6.99 -6.90 -17.09
CA ASP A 198 -6.77 -6.90 -18.54
C ASP A 198 -8.08 -6.85 -19.34
N LYS A 199 -9.15 -7.51 -18.85
CA LYS A 199 -10.50 -7.33 -19.41
C LYS A 199 -10.96 -5.88 -19.32
N ILE A 200 -10.74 -5.22 -18.17
CA ILE A 200 -11.07 -3.79 -17.99
C ILE A 200 -10.27 -2.93 -18.97
N LYS A 201 -8.95 -3.16 -19.11
CA LYS A 201 -8.11 -2.43 -20.08
C LYS A 201 -8.61 -2.58 -21.52
N ILE A 202 -9.03 -3.78 -21.93
CA ILE A 202 -9.59 -4.01 -23.27
C ILE A 202 -10.88 -3.22 -23.47
N ILE A 203 -11.79 -3.25 -22.49
CA ILE A 203 -13.06 -2.51 -22.53
C ILE A 203 -12.81 -1.00 -22.60
N VAL A 204 -11.91 -0.48 -21.77
CA VAL A 204 -11.54 0.95 -21.76
C VAL A 204 -10.95 1.36 -23.12
N ARG A 205 -10.00 0.59 -23.67
CA ARG A 205 -9.43 0.84 -25.01
C ARG A 205 -10.50 0.80 -26.10
N ALA A 206 -11.43 -0.14 -26.03
CA ALA A 206 -12.54 -0.23 -27.00
C ALA A 206 -13.48 0.98 -26.90
N LYS A 207 -13.86 1.39 -25.69
CA LYS A 207 -14.67 2.61 -25.47
C LYS A 207 -13.96 3.85 -25.98
N MET A 208 -12.66 3.99 -25.73
CA MET A 208 -11.86 5.11 -26.21
C MET A 208 -11.76 5.14 -27.73
N ARG A 209 -11.53 4.00 -28.38
CA ARG A 209 -11.55 3.87 -29.85
C ARG A 209 -12.91 4.26 -30.43
N ASN A 210 -14.01 3.80 -29.84
CA ASN A 210 -15.36 4.15 -30.27
C ASN A 210 -15.62 5.66 -30.10
N ALA A 211 -15.23 6.25 -28.98
CA ALA A 211 -15.38 7.70 -28.76
C ALA A 211 -14.59 8.52 -29.79
N ILE A 212 -13.34 8.11 -30.09
CA ILE A 212 -12.51 8.75 -31.12
C ILE A 212 -13.15 8.59 -32.50
N GLN A 213 -13.63 7.40 -32.86
CA GLN A 213 -14.25 7.16 -34.16
C GLN A 213 -15.54 7.96 -34.33
N THR A 214 -16.35 8.07 -33.28
CA THR A 214 -17.55 8.89 -33.25
C THR A 214 -17.21 10.37 -33.45
N LYS A 215 -16.22 10.90 -32.73
CA LYS A 215 -15.73 12.27 -32.93
C LYS A 215 -15.24 12.50 -34.36
N LYS A 216 -14.48 11.56 -34.93
CA LYS A 216 -14.03 11.62 -36.33
C LYS A 216 -15.21 11.65 -37.31
N ARG A 217 -16.23 10.80 -37.12
CA ARG A 217 -17.44 10.79 -37.97
C ARG A 217 -18.19 12.11 -37.91
N PHE A 218 -18.38 12.68 -36.72
CA PHE A 218 -19.02 13.98 -36.55
C PHE A 218 -18.22 15.10 -37.22
N ALA A 219 -16.89 15.12 -37.05
CA ALA A 219 -16.01 16.08 -37.71
C ALA A 219 -16.10 15.97 -39.24
N THR A 220 -16.03 14.76 -39.79
CA THR A 220 -16.16 14.52 -41.24
C THR A 220 -17.54 14.92 -41.75
N ALA A 221 -18.62 14.61 -41.02
CA ALA A 221 -19.98 15.01 -41.39
C ALA A 221 -20.13 16.54 -41.41
N ARG A 222 -19.55 17.23 -40.43
CA ARG A 222 -19.53 18.71 -40.36
C ARG A 222 -18.73 19.34 -41.50
N ILE A 223 -17.61 18.74 -41.89
CA ILE A 223 -16.82 19.20 -43.04
C ILE A 223 -17.60 19.00 -44.34
N LYS A 224 -18.22 17.83 -44.53
CA LYS A 224 -19.04 17.53 -45.72
C LYS A 224 -20.28 18.42 -45.84
N SER A 225 -20.87 18.84 -44.73
CA SER A 225 -22.05 19.72 -44.74
C SER A 225 -21.72 21.20 -44.85
N SER A 226 -20.45 21.59 -44.73
CA SER A 226 -19.99 22.99 -44.82
C SER A 226 -20.35 23.63 -46.17
N PRO A 227 -20.87 24.87 -46.18
CA PRO A 227 -21.15 25.62 -47.40
C PRO A 227 -19.93 25.73 -48.32
N ILE A 228 -18.73 25.88 -47.74
CA ILE A 228 -17.47 25.98 -48.48
C ILE A 228 -17.18 24.65 -49.21
N ARG A 229 -17.36 23.51 -48.53
CA ARG A 229 -17.14 22.19 -49.16
C ARG A 229 -18.13 21.95 -50.30
N LYS A 230 -19.42 22.26 -50.07
CA LYS A 230 -20.45 22.17 -51.11
C LYS A 230 -20.17 23.10 -52.30
N PHE A 231 -19.60 24.27 -52.06
CA PHE A 231 -19.21 25.21 -53.11
C PHE A 231 -18.02 24.68 -53.93
N LEU A 232 -17.00 24.14 -53.25
CA LEU A 232 -15.83 23.54 -53.90
C LEU A 232 -16.21 22.30 -54.74
N ASP A 233 -17.10 21.44 -54.23
CA ASP A 233 -17.61 20.28 -54.96
C ASP A 233 -18.40 20.70 -56.21
N ARG A 234 -19.27 21.73 -56.13
CA ARG A 234 -20.02 22.25 -57.31
C ARG A 234 -19.13 22.80 -58.41
N ARG A 235 -17.92 23.26 -58.06
CA ARG A 235 -16.94 23.80 -59.02
C ARG A 235 -15.95 22.73 -59.52
N ASN A 236 -16.11 21.47 -59.15
CA ASN A 236 -15.16 20.38 -59.43
C ASN A 236 -13.71 20.70 -59.01
N LEU A 237 -13.53 21.47 -57.92
CA LEU A 237 -12.20 21.89 -57.46
C LEU A 237 -11.54 20.90 -56.47
N ILE A 238 -12.13 19.72 -56.28
CA ILE A 238 -11.60 18.69 -55.38
C ILE A 238 -11.34 17.43 -56.21
N ASP A 239 -10.08 17.25 -56.59
CA ASP A 239 -9.63 16.09 -57.34
C ASP A 239 -9.43 14.90 -56.40
N SER A 240 -10.10 13.77 -56.66
CA SER A 240 -10.08 12.58 -55.79
C SER A 240 -8.79 11.77 -55.84
N ASN A 241 -7.78 12.21 -56.60
CA ASN A 241 -6.52 11.49 -56.83
C ASN A 241 -5.27 12.16 -56.25
N PHE A 242 -5.39 13.06 -55.27
CA PHE A 242 -4.21 13.60 -54.60
C PHE A 242 -3.63 12.59 -53.58
N THR A 243 -2.83 11.65 -54.06
CA THR A 243 -1.89 10.88 -53.21
C THR A 243 -0.79 11.82 -52.72
N VAL A 244 -0.78 12.08 -51.41
CA VAL A 244 0.33 12.77 -50.74
C VAL A 244 1.60 11.90 -50.92
N PRO A 245 2.68 12.40 -51.56
CA PRO A 245 3.91 11.64 -51.67
C PRO A 245 4.49 11.41 -50.27
N ARG A 246 4.83 10.16 -49.93
CA ARG A 246 5.62 9.86 -48.72
C ARG A 246 6.96 10.57 -48.86
N GLY A 247 7.28 11.44 -47.91
CA GLY A 247 8.56 12.14 -47.86
C GLY A 247 9.73 11.18 -47.96
N GLN A 248 10.62 11.42 -48.93
CA GLN A 248 11.95 10.85 -48.92
C GLN A 248 12.73 11.40 -47.71
N PRO A 249 13.52 10.58 -47.01
CA PRO A 249 14.41 11.08 -45.97
C PRO A 249 15.48 11.98 -46.61
N LEU A 250 15.66 13.17 -46.04
CA LEU A 250 16.76 14.08 -46.35
C LEU A 250 18.08 13.39 -45.97
N ALA A 251 18.93 13.16 -46.96
CA ALA A 251 20.32 12.78 -46.72
C ALA A 251 21.08 14.02 -46.20
N VAL A 252 21.64 13.89 -44.99
CA VAL A 252 22.76 14.68 -44.49
C VAL A 252 23.72 13.70 -43.84
#